data_AF-A0A1E7J401-F1
#
_entry.id   AF-A0A1E7J401-F1
#
_cell.length_a   1.000
_cell.length_b   1.000
_cell.length_c   1.000
_cell.angle_alpha   90.00
_cell.angle_beta   90.00
_cell.angle_gamma   90.00
#
_symmetry.space_group_name_H-M   'P 1'
#
loop_
_entity.id
_entity.type
_entity.pdbx_description
1 polymer ?
#
loop_
_entity_poly.entity_id
_entity_poly.type
_entity_poly.pdbx_seq_one_letter_code
_entity_poly.pdbx_strand_id
1 'polypeptide(L)'
;MKMKVFACIVGFALTVLFCTLPLAEDNSVELVEDDCVKCHLKEVQKVDEQGALHKTEVGCIDCHEEHPPSEEGVIPACALCHGPEDATHYNLEGNCASCHHPHYPTEIDFSQIDDVRPACLSCHPGQGREMEAHPSEHAGLDCKECHLEHGESAACIECHEPHTEAMTPQDCLRCHKPHMPLGVTYAEDIPSSFCSGCHNSEGKALTRTQTRHHELGCTYCHKNEHKAEIQCGTCHGEPHNENIHVRYPHCLTCHEDAHALCTSLNVDKMAEDCTTCHTDQATEVDTYPSAHANVSCAECHYDIHGYIPTCTECHEEPHTHYVDDAGCIVCHQPHSPSEVNYSADTPNNICAGCHDDVSHRLLSSDKGHGFLQCVFCHADKHRYVPTCQNCHENGPHRKEMLKQFAGCRDCHGDAHMLILQND
;
A
#
# COMPACT_ATOMS: atom_id res chain seq x y z
N MET A 1 -62.28 62.31 -84.26
CA MET A 1 -62.77 61.29 -85.23
C MET A 1 -63.82 60.46 -84.52
N LYS A 2 -64.95 60.18 -85.21
CA LYS A 2 -66.09 59.33 -84.81
C LYS A 2 -65.60 58.04 -84.09
N MET A 3 -66.32 57.37 -83.19
CA MET A 3 -67.75 57.07 -83.08
C MET A 3 -67.92 56.34 -81.72
N LYS A 4 -68.89 56.73 -80.88
CA LYS A 4 -70.14 56.00 -80.54
C LYS A 4 -69.88 54.64 -79.85
N VAL A 5 -70.57 54.28 -78.78
CA VAL A 5 -72.03 53.98 -78.71
C VAL A 5 -72.45 54.09 -77.22
N PHE A 6 -73.37 54.97 -76.85
CA PHE A 6 -74.85 54.83 -76.83
C PHE A 6 -75.37 53.82 -75.78
N ALA A 7 -76.02 54.32 -74.73
CA ALA A 7 -77.46 54.14 -74.44
C ALA A 7 -77.74 52.90 -73.54
N CYS A 8 -78.75 52.81 -72.67
CA CYS A 8 -79.86 53.68 -72.29
C CYS A 8 -80.35 53.20 -70.90
N ILE A 9 -80.53 54.14 -69.97
CA ILE A 9 -81.75 54.41 -69.19
C ILE A 9 -82.72 53.24 -68.97
N VAL A 10 -82.96 52.86 -67.71
CA VAL A 10 -84.30 52.89 -67.06
C VAL A 10 -84.10 53.05 -65.54
N GLY A 11 -84.70 54.10 -64.97
CA GLY A 11 -84.66 54.39 -63.54
C GLY A 11 -85.72 53.62 -62.76
N PHE A 12 -85.31 53.11 -61.59
CA PHE A 12 -86.19 52.66 -60.51
C PHE A 12 -85.80 53.45 -59.27
N ALA A 13 -86.64 54.41 -58.87
CA ALA A 13 -86.41 55.25 -57.70
C ALA A 13 -86.71 54.43 -56.43
N LEU A 14 -85.68 53.79 -55.89
CA LEU A 14 -85.69 53.17 -54.57
C LEU A 14 -85.26 54.24 -53.55
N THR A 15 -86.16 54.64 -52.67
CA THR A 15 -85.84 55.48 -51.52
C THR A 15 -84.99 54.67 -50.52
N VAL A 16 -83.67 54.77 -50.65
CA VAL A 16 -82.70 54.20 -49.71
C VAL A 16 -82.67 55.06 -48.45
N LEU A 17 -83.18 54.50 -47.36
CA LEU A 17 -82.98 55.00 -46.00
C LEU A 17 -81.48 54.82 -45.67
N PHE A 18 -80.70 55.91 -45.72
CA PHE A 18 -79.30 55.91 -45.29
C PHE A 18 -79.24 55.76 -43.76
N CYS A 19 -79.19 54.52 -43.28
CA CYS A 19 -78.64 54.21 -41.97
C CYS A 19 -77.12 54.29 -42.08
N THR A 20 -76.53 55.41 -41.66
CA THR A 20 -75.10 55.48 -41.36
C THR A 20 -74.85 54.64 -40.10
N LEU A 21 -74.46 53.39 -40.27
CA LEU A 21 -73.82 52.64 -39.20
C LEU A 21 -72.50 53.38 -38.90
N PRO A 22 -72.23 53.79 -37.64
CA PRO A 22 -70.88 54.16 -37.28
C PRO A 22 -70.04 52.89 -37.43
N LEU A 23 -69.01 52.95 -38.27
CA LEU A 23 -67.87 52.06 -38.11
C LEU A 23 -67.36 52.31 -36.69
N ALA A 24 -67.50 51.34 -35.80
CA ALA A 24 -66.75 51.38 -34.56
C ALA A 24 -65.27 51.34 -34.98
N GLU A 25 -64.56 52.45 -34.76
CA GLU A 25 -63.10 52.41 -34.70
C GLU A 25 -62.74 51.34 -33.67
N ASP A 26 -62.01 50.34 -34.13
CA ASP A 26 -61.30 49.42 -33.25
C ASP A 26 -60.26 50.27 -32.50
N ASN A 27 -60.67 50.80 -31.34
CA ASN A 27 -59.78 51.48 -30.40
C ASN A 27 -59.03 50.42 -29.56
N SER A 28 -58.46 49.41 -30.22
CA SER A 28 -57.52 48.50 -29.59
C SER A 28 -56.22 49.29 -29.36
N VAL A 29 -55.96 49.64 -28.10
CA VAL A 29 -54.67 50.22 -27.71
C VAL A 29 -53.63 49.12 -27.83
N GLU A 30 -52.64 49.32 -28.69
CA GLU A 30 -51.50 48.42 -28.85
C GLU A 30 -50.69 48.37 -27.54
N LEU A 31 -50.41 47.17 -27.04
CA LEU A 31 -49.62 46.97 -25.83
C LEU A 31 -48.16 47.32 -26.09
N VAL A 32 -47.52 47.99 -25.13
CA VAL A 32 -46.07 48.25 -25.14
C VAL A 32 -45.38 47.56 -23.94
N GLU A 33 -44.06 47.41 -24.00
CA GLU A 33 -43.24 46.74 -22.97
C GLU A 33 -43.56 47.16 -21.52
N ASP A 34 -43.73 48.46 -21.28
CA ASP A 34 -44.03 49.02 -19.96
C ASP A 34 -45.43 48.65 -19.43
N ASP A 35 -46.30 48.10 -20.28
CA ASP A 35 -47.63 47.63 -19.87
C ASP A 35 -47.57 46.27 -19.17
N CYS A 36 -46.59 45.42 -19.51
CA CYS A 36 -46.49 44.04 -19.03
C CYS A 36 -46.37 43.98 -17.50
N VAL A 37 -45.56 44.85 -16.90
CA VAL A 37 -45.33 44.89 -15.44
C VAL A 37 -46.58 45.25 -14.64
N LYS A 38 -47.56 45.93 -15.25
CA LYS A 38 -48.81 46.34 -14.59
C LYS A 38 -49.67 45.14 -14.18
N CYS A 39 -49.50 44.00 -14.88
CA CYS A 39 -50.24 42.75 -14.63
C CYS A 39 -49.32 41.57 -14.28
N HIS A 40 -48.15 41.47 -14.91
CA HIS A 40 -47.18 40.37 -14.77
C HIS A 40 -45.98 40.75 -13.89
N LEU A 41 -46.20 41.53 -12.81
CA LEU A 41 -45.14 42.03 -11.93
C LEU A 41 -44.12 40.96 -11.54
N LYS A 42 -44.58 39.76 -11.16
CA LYS A 42 -43.70 38.66 -10.73
C LYS A 42 -42.80 38.15 -11.84
N GLU A 43 -43.33 37.99 -13.05
CA GLU A 43 -42.56 37.46 -14.17
C GLU A 43 -41.58 38.49 -14.72
N VAL A 44 -41.99 39.76 -14.77
CA VAL A 44 -41.09 40.87 -15.12
C VAL A 44 -39.95 40.99 -14.10
N GLN A 45 -40.23 40.84 -12.80
CA GLN A 45 -39.20 40.81 -11.77
C GLN A 45 -38.22 39.64 -11.96
N LYS A 46 -38.72 38.44 -12.26
CA LYS A 46 -37.87 37.28 -12.53
C LYS A 46 -36.97 37.49 -13.75
N VAL A 47 -37.49 38.05 -14.85
CA VAL A 47 -36.66 38.39 -16.01
C VAL A 47 -35.60 39.44 -15.64
N ASP A 48 -35.97 40.45 -14.84
CA ASP A 48 -35.03 41.48 -14.40
C ASP A 48 -33.91 40.90 -13.49
N GLU A 49 -34.23 39.93 -12.63
CA GLU A 49 -33.28 39.34 -11.68
C GLU A 49 -32.46 38.18 -12.30
N GLN A 50 -33.07 37.34 -13.14
CA GLN A 50 -32.56 36.03 -13.57
C GLN A 50 -32.72 35.76 -15.07
N GLY A 51 -33.24 36.70 -15.86
CA GLY A 51 -33.55 36.49 -17.29
C GLY A 51 -32.33 36.34 -18.20
N ALA A 52 -31.11 36.50 -17.69
CA ALA A 52 -29.88 36.46 -18.48
C ALA A 52 -29.98 37.34 -19.75
N LEU A 53 -29.67 36.81 -20.94
CA LEU A 53 -29.78 37.56 -22.18
C LEU A 53 -31.23 37.88 -22.58
N HIS A 54 -32.24 37.15 -22.10
CA HIS A 54 -33.65 37.50 -22.35
C HIS A 54 -34.07 38.80 -21.66
N LYS A 55 -33.28 39.30 -20.70
CA LYS A 55 -33.51 40.62 -20.10
C LYS A 55 -33.10 41.77 -21.03
N THR A 56 -32.05 41.59 -21.83
CA THR A 56 -31.38 42.69 -22.54
C THR A 56 -31.51 42.61 -24.05
N GLU A 57 -31.60 41.40 -24.60
CA GLU A 57 -31.58 41.14 -26.04
C GLU A 57 -32.97 40.86 -26.62
N VAL A 58 -33.99 40.66 -25.78
CA VAL A 58 -35.36 40.29 -26.17
C VAL A 58 -36.34 41.07 -25.29
N GLY A 59 -37.38 41.65 -25.89
CA GLY A 59 -38.50 42.28 -25.19
C GLY A 59 -39.61 41.30 -24.83
N CYS A 60 -40.55 41.72 -23.99
CA CYS A 60 -41.71 40.91 -23.62
C CYS A 60 -42.57 40.59 -24.84
N ILE A 61 -42.76 41.55 -25.76
CA ILE A 61 -43.59 41.37 -26.96
C ILE A 61 -42.88 40.58 -28.07
N ASP A 62 -41.54 40.50 -28.03
CA ASP A 62 -40.76 39.68 -28.96
C ASP A 62 -40.95 38.17 -28.66
N CYS A 63 -41.33 37.83 -27.42
CA CYS A 63 -41.59 36.47 -26.98
C CYS A 63 -43.09 36.21 -26.74
N HIS A 64 -43.90 37.24 -26.49
CA HIS A 64 -45.35 37.15 -26.34
C HIS A 64 -46.05 37.93 -27.46
N GLU A 65 -46.15 37.30 -28.65
CA GLU A 65 -46.69 37.95 -29.85
C GLU A 65 -48.20 38.24 -29.73
N GLU A 66 -48.91 37.53 -28.85
CA GLU A 66 -50.35 37.67 -28.65
C GLU A 66 -50.74 37.70 -27.15
N HIS A 67 -51.77 38.47 -26.81
CA HIS A 67 -52.25 38.62 -25.42
C HIS A 67 -53.76 38.36 -25.34
N PRO A 68 -54.28 37.62 -24.33
CA PRO A 68 -55.71 37.29 -24.23
C PRO A 68 -56.63 38.51 -24.42
N PRO A 69 -57.77 38.38 -25.15
CA PRO A 69 -58.53 37.15 -25.40
C PRO A 69 -58.22 36.40 -26.71
N SER A 70 -57.13 36.69 -27.44
CA SER A 70 -56.75 35.90 -28.62
C SER A 70 -56.28 34.47 -28.26
N GLU A 71 -56.40 33.52 -29.20
CA GLU A 71 -56.25 32.07 -28.96
C GLU A 71 -54.82 31.62 -28.56
N GLU A 72 -54.70 30.36 -28.12
CA GLU A 72 -53.48 29.73 -27.59
C GLU A 72 -52.35 29.59 -28.63
N GLY A 73 -51.12 29.92 -28.22
CA GLY A 73 -49.89 29.78 -29.05
C GLY A 73 -48.95 30.98 -28.96
N VAL A 74 -48.78 31.55 -27.76
CA VAL A 74 -48.24 32.91 -27.55
C VAL A 74 -46.70 33.02 -27.66
N ILE A 75 -45.97 31.91 -27.55
CA ILE A 75 -44.49 31.92 -27.45
C ILE A 75 -43.85 31.29 -28.70
N PRO A 76 -42.94 32.00 -29.40
CA PRO A 76 -42.24 31.46 -30.56
C PRO A 76 -41.35 30.26 -30.20
N ALA A 77 -41.10 29.39 -31.17
CA ALA A 77 -40.20 28.25 -30.95
C ALA A 77 -38.78 28.75 -30.61
N CYS A 78 -38.17 28.16 -29.58
CA CYS A 78 -36.84 28.55 -29.09
C CYS A 78 -35.77 28.53 -30.21
N ALA A 79 -35.89 27.60 -31.16
CA ALA A 79 -35.00 27.45 -32.30
C ALA A 79 -35.02 28.61 -33.31
N LEU A 80 -35.97 29.56 -33.22
CA LEU A 80 -35.95 30.79 -34.02
C LEU A 80 -34.83 31.74 -33.60
N CYS A 81 -34.41 31.67 -32.34
CA CYS A 81 -33.34 32.51 -31.78
C CYS A 81 -32.12 31.70 -31.34
N HIS A 82 -32.29 30.40 -31.02
CA HIS A 82 -31.21 29.50 -30.62
C HIS A 82 -30.89 28.51 -31.75
N GLY A 83 -29.99 28.91 -32.66
CA GLY A 83 -29.64 28.14 -33.84
C GLY A 83 -28.56 27.08 -33.58
N PRO A 84 -28.61 25.90 -34.21
CA PRO A 84 -27.60 24.85 -34.04
C PRO A 84 -26.17 25.26 -34.44
N GLU A 85 -26.03 26.34 -35.20
CA GLU A 85 -24.78 27.00 -35.55
C GLU A 85 -24.10 27.72 -34.38
N ASP A 86 -24.87 28.13 -33.36
CA ASP A 86 -24.39 28.90 -32.21
C ASP A 86 -23.85 27.99 -31.09
N ALA A 87 -24.49 26.82 -30.89
CA ALA A 87 -24.03 25.80 -29.96
C ALA A 87 -24.52 24.40 -30.33
N THR A 88 -23.67 23.39 -30.14
CA THR A 88 -24.01 21.97 -30.34
C THR A 88 -25.21 21.54 -29.49
N HIS A 89 -25.35 22.10 -28.28
CA HIS A 89 -26.49 21.89 -27.38
C HIS A 89 -27.84 22.23 -28.01
N TYR A 90 -27.91 23.24 -28.88
CA TYR A 90 -29.16 23.63 -29.54
C TYR A 90 -29.64 22.62 -30.59
N ASN A 91 -28.84 21.60 -30.93
CA ASN A 91 -29.26 20.47 -31.76
C ASN A 91 -30.01 19.37 -30.98
N LEU A 92 -30.13 19.47 -29.65
CA LEU A 92 -30.79 18.44 -28.86
C LEU A 92 -32.27 18.36 -29.24
N GLU A 93 -32.70 17.16 -29.63
CA GLU A 93 -34.11 16.87 -29.89
C GLU A 93 -34.86 16.83 -28.56
N GLY A 94 -35.84 17.71 -28.36
CA GLY A 94 -36.61 17.75 -27.11
C GLY A 94 -37.35 19.07 -26.88
N ASN A 95 -38.03 19.15 -25.73
CA ASN A 95 -38.67 20.38 -25.28
C ASN A 95 -37.65 21.22 -24.49
N CYS A 96 -37.15 22.33 -25.06
CA CYS A 96 -36.21 23.23 -24.38
C CYS A 96 -36.73 23.67 -23.00
N ALA A 97 -38.06 23.84 -22.88
CA ALA A 97 -38.72 24.25 -21.66
C ALA A 97 -38.77 23.18 -20.55
N SER A 98 -38.36 21.93 -20.83
CA SER A 98 -38.21 20.90 -19.79
C SER A 98 -36.97 21.13 -18.94
N CYS A 99 -36.00 21.91 -19.43
CA CYS A 99 -34.77 22.22 -18.71
C CYS A 99 -34.64 23.73 -18.44
N HIS A 100 -35.03 24.58 -19.41
CA HIS A 100 -34.87 26.02 -19.33
C HIS A 100 -36.22 26.71 -19.14
N HIS A 101 -36.35 27.53 -18.10
CA HIS A 101 -37.53 28.38 -17.99
C HIS A 101 -37.33 29.69 -18.78
N PRO A 102 -38.26 30.13 -19.65
CA PRO A 102 -38.06 31.30 -20.50
C PRO A 102 -37.74 32.61 -19.75
N HIS A 103 -38.29 32.80 -18.55
CA HIS A 103 -38.02 33.99 -17.72
C HIS A 103 -36.77 33.90 -16.83
N TYR A 104 -36.21 32.71 -16.63
CA TYR A 104 -35.01 32.49 -15.82
C TYR A 104 -34.21 31.30 -16.39
N PRO A 105 -33.68 31.43 -17.62
CA PRO A 105 -33.21 30.29 -18.41
C PRO A 105 -31.99 29.58 -17.80
N THR A 106 -31.29 30.18 -16.84
CA THR A 106 -30.10 29.59 -16.21
C THR A 106 -30.40 28.74 -14.99
N GLU A 107 -31.59 28.85 -14.39
CA GLU A 107 -31.97 28.00 -13.26
C GLU A 107 -32.63 26.73 -13.78
N ILE A 108 -31.90 25.61 -13.68
CA ILE A 108 -32.29 24.32 -14.22
C ILE A 108 -32.57 23.38 -13.06
N ASP A 109 -33.77 22.80 -13.03
CA ASP A 109 -34.18 21.80 -12.04
C ASP A 109 -34.11 20.40 -12.64
N PHE A 110 -33.11 19.61 -12.24
CA PHE A 110 -32.93 18.22 -12.69
C PHE A 110 -33.96 17.25 -12.12
N SER A 111 -34.73 17.62 -11.09
CA SER A 111 -35.67 16.70 -10.41
C SER A 111 -36.80 16.22 -11.31
N GLN A 112 -37.10 16.97 -12.37
CA GLN A 112 -38.18 16.68 -13.32
C GLN A 112 -37.69 16.09 -14.65
N ILE A 113 -36.39 15.80 -14.78
CA ILE A 113 -35.79 15.33 -16.03
C ILE A 113 -35.29 13.91 -15.82
N ASP A 114 -35.82 12.93 -16.56
CA ASP A 114 -35.47 11.53 -16.37
C ASP A 114 -34.00 11.21 -16.70
N ASP A 115 -33.50 11.73 -17.83
CA ASP A 115 -32.13 11.51 -18.34
C ASP A 115 -31.52 12.83 -18.83
N VAL A 116 -30.50 13.34 -18.12
CA VAL A 116 -29.80 14.58 -18.52
C VAL A 116 -28.56 14.30 -19.36
N ARG A 117 -28.11 13.04 -19.46
CA ARG A 117 -26.83 12.68 -20.11
C ARG A 117 -26.69 13.22 -21.53
N PRO A 118 -27.68 13.11 -22.45
CA PRO A 118 -27.54 13.67 -23.79
C PRO A 118 -27.26 15.17 -23.78
N ALA A 119 -27.90 15.91 -22.86
CA ALA A 119 -27.72 17.34 -22.70
C ALA A 119 -26.32 17.68 -22.19
N CYS A 120 -25.84 17.01 -21.14
CA CYS A 120 -24.50 17.22 -20.60
C CYS A 120 -23.41 16.91 -21.64
N LEU A 121 -23.54 15.82 -22.40
CA LEU A 121 -22.52 15.39 -23.36
C LEU A 121 -22.45 16.26 -24.62
N SER A 122 -23.48 17.06 -24.91
CA SER A 122 -23.43 18.06 -25.98
C SER A 122 -22.35 19.14 -25.76
N CYS A 123 -22.02 19.41 -24.49
CA CYS A 123 -20.99 20.38 -24.07
C CYS A 123 -19.77 19.70 -23.40
N HIS A 124 -19.97 18.57 -22.72
CA HIS A 124 -18.93 17.79 -22.04
C HIS A 124 -18.64 16.43 -22.71
N PRO A 125 -18.33 16.37 -24.02
CA PRO A 125 -18.14 15.10 -24.70
C PRO A 125 -16.88 14.36 -24.24
N GLY A 126 -15.90 15.07 -23.64
CA GLY A 126 -14.73 14.44 -23.03
C GLY A 126 -15.09 13.51 -21.87
N GLN A 127 -16.09 13.91 -21.08
CA GLN A 127 -16.39 13.26 -19.80
C GLN A 127 -17.13 11.96 -20.08
N GLY A 128 -18.04 11.97 -21.06
CA GLY A 128 -18.65 10.75 -21.60
C GLY A 128 -17.62 9.78 -22.16
N ARG A 129 -16.64 10.26 -22.94
CA ARG A 129 -15.57 9.40 -23.47
C ARG A 129 -14.70 8.79 -22.36
N GLU A 130 -14.40 9.54 -21.31
CA GLU A 130 -13.65 9.01 -20.15
C GLU A 130 -14.43 7.89 -19.46
N MET A 131 -15.73 8.10 -19.17
CA MET A 131 -16.58 7.09 -18.53
C MET A 131 -16.80 5.84 -19.42
N GLU A 132 -16.88 6.02 -20.74
CA GLU A 132 -16.97 4.90 -21.70
C GLU A 132 -15.67 4.11 -21.80
N ALA A 133 -14.52 4.79 -21.84
CA ALA A 133 -13.21 4.16 -21.93
C ALA A 133 -12.77 3.48 -20.62
N HIS A 134 -13.29 3.96 -19.48
CA HIS A 134 -12.95 3.49 -18.15
C HIS A 134 -14.21 3.18 -17.32
N PRO A 135 -15.00 2.15 -17.73
CA PRO A 135 -16.25 1.84 -17.08
C PRO A 135 -16.03 1.47 -15.61
N SER A 136 -16.90 2.01 -14.76
CA SER A 136 -17.01 1.68 -13.34
C SER A 136 -18.48 1.51 -12.99
N GLU A 137 -18.80 1.24 -11.72
CA GLU A 137 -20.20 1.19 -11.25
C GLU A 137 -20.94 2.52 -11.51
N HIS A 138 -20.23 3.65 -11.64
CA HIS A 138 -20.82 4.95 -12.00
C HIS A 138 -21.23 5.04 -13.48
N ALA A 139 -20.77 4.15 -14.37
CA ALA A 139 -21.09 4.22 -15.80
C ALA A 139 -22.61 4.07 -16.09
N GLY A 140 -23.32 3.36 -15.21
CA GLY A 140 -24.77 3.19 -15.27
C GLY A 140 -25.58 4.33 -14.66
N LEU A 141 -24.96 5.29 -13.97
CA LEU A 141 -25.65 6.41 -13.33
C LEU A 141 -25.85 7.56 -14.31
N ASP A 142 -26.97 8.27 -14.22
CA ASP A 142 -27.16 9.51 -14.95
C ASP A 142 -26.27 10.62 -14.36
N CYS A 143 -25.92 11.63 -15.16
CA CYS A 143 -24.98 12.68 -14.74
C CYS A 143 -25.48 13.43 -13.50
N LYS A 144 -26.81 13.60 -13.36
CA LYS A 144 -27.45 14.28 -12.23
C LYS A 144 -27.34 13.52 -10.90
N GLU A 145 -26.97 12.24 -10.91
CA GLU A 145 -26.80 11.46 -9.66
C GLU A 145 -25.58 11.93 -8.87
N CYS A 146 -24.61 12.57 -9.55
CA CYS A 146 -23.46 13.21 -8.91
C CYS A 146 -23.48 14.74 -9.11
N HIS A 147 -23.99 15.24 -10.23
CA HIS A 147 -24.13 16.67 -10.51
C HIS A 147 -25.53 17.15 -10.17
N LEU A 148 -25.76 17.42 -8.88
CA LEU A 148 -27.10 17.74 -8.35
C LEU A 148 -27.63 19.09 -8.87
N GLU A 149 -26.75 20.02 -9.21
CA GLU A 149 -27.07 21.33 -9.76
C GLU A 149 -26.18 21.61 -10.98
N HIS A 150 -26.65 22.49 -11.88
CA HIS A 150 -25.91 22.82 -13.08
C HIS A 150 -24.58 23.50 -12.74
N GLY A 151 -23.47 22.82 -13.05
CA GLY A 151 -22.11 23.31 -12.78
C GLY A 151 -21.54 22.91 -11.41
N GLU A 152 -22.32 22.21 -10.57
CA GLU A 152 -21.87 21.71 -9.28
C GLU A 152 -21.79 20.19 -9.25
N SER A 153 -21.11 19.64 -8.25
CA SER A 153 -21.01 18.18 -8.03
C SER A 153 -21.00 17.87 -6.54
N ALA A 154 -21.68 16.79 -6.15
CA ALA A 154 -21.63 16.23 -4.82
C ALA A 154 -20.19 15.85 -4.44
N ALA A 155 -19.86 15.94 -3.15
CA ALA A 155 -18.57 15.48 -2.67
C ALA A 155 -18.53 13.94 -2.66
N CYS A 156 -17.39 13.34 -3.02
CA CYS A 156 -17.25 11.89 -3.03
C CYS A 156 -17.62 11.24 -1.68
N ILE A 157 -17.36 11.94 -0.58
CA ILE A 157 -17.59 11.45 0.79
C ILE A 157 -19.06 11.40 1.20
N GLU A 158 -19.97 11.96 0.40
CA GLU A 158 -21.41 11.82 0.64
C GLU A 158 -21.88 10.38 0.42
N CYS A 159 -21.16 9.63 -0.43
CA CYS A 159 -21.45 8.23 -0.75
C CYS A 159 -20.30 7.26 -0.39
N HIS A 160 -19.04 7.73 -0.37
CA HIS A 160 -17.86 6.88 -0.15
C HIS A 160 -17.14 7.17 1.16
N GLU A 161 -16.77 6.13 1.90
CA GLU A 161 -15.89 6.28 3.04
C GLU A 161 -14.43 6.48 2.60
N PRO A 162 -13.66 7.36 3.28
CA PRO A 162 -12.25 7.56 2.99
C PRO A 162 -11.42 6.33 3.38
N HIS A 163 -10.30 6.11 2.68
CA HIS A 163 -9.41 4.97 2.98
C HIS A 163 -8.59 5.16 4.27
N THR A 164 -8.52 6.38 4.80
CA THR A 164 -7.92 6.68 6.10
C THR A 164 -8.68 7.83 6.77
N GLU A 165 -8.69 7.88 8.10
CA GLU A 165 -9.35 8.96 8.86
C GLU A 165 -8.80 10.37 8.56
N ALA A 166 -7.58 10.45 8.04
CA ALA A 166 -6.91 11.72 7.75
C ALA A 166 -7.24 12.30 6.36
N MET A 167 -7.90 11.53 5.48
CA MET A 167 -8.21 11.97 4.11
C MET A 167 -9.40 12.93 4.09
N THR A 168 -9.23 14.03 3.36
CA THR A 168 -10.27 15.01 3.05
C THR A 168 -10.88 14.74 1.67
N PRO A 169 -12.05 15.34 1.32
CA PRO A 169 -12.63 15.20 -0.03
C PRO A 169 -11.67 15.58 -1.16
N GLN A 170 -10.81 16.57 -0.93
CA GLN A 170 -9.82 17.03 -1.90
C GLN A 170 -8.70 15.99 -2.11
N ASP A 171 -8.38 15.20 -1.08
CA ASP A 171 -7.37 14.14 -1.20
C ASP A 171 -7.82 13.01 -2.12
N CYS A 172 -9.13 12.77 -2.24
CA CYS A 172 -9.68 11.78 -3.17
C CYS A 172 -9.21 12.03 -4.61
N LEU A 173 -9.16 13.31 -5.02
CA LEU A 173 -8.76 13.74 -6.37
C LEU A 173 -7.26 13.60 -6.64
N ARG A 174 -6.44 13.39 -5.60
CA ARG A 174 -5.01 13.08 -5.77
C ARG A 174 -4.82 11.66 -6.30
N CYS A 175 -5.83 10.80 -6.13
CA CYS A 175 -5.79 9.40 -6.53
C CYS A 175 -6.79 9.07 -7.63
N HIS A 176 -8.05 9.44 -7.42
CA HIS A 176 -9.18 9.08 -8.26
C HIS A 176 -9.61 10.27 -9.12
N LYS A 177 -9.82 10.03 -10.41
CA LYS A 177 -10.47 11.02 -11.28
C LYS A 177 -11.97 10.73 -11.35
N PRO A 178 -12.86 11.74 -11.18
CA PRO A 178 -14.31 11.52 -11.07
C PRO A 178 -14.94 10.68 -12.19
N HIS A 179 -14.50 10.83 -13.43
CA HIS A 179 -15.04 10.12 -14.60
C HIS A 179 -14.26 8.84 -14.98
N MET A 180 -13.20 8.52 -14.25
CA MET A 180 -12.42 7.28 -14.42
C MET A 180 -11.83 6.83 -13.06
N PRO A 181 -12.67 6.64 -12.02
CA PRO A 181 -12.19 6.52 -10.65
C PRO A 181 -11.31 5.29 -10.40
N LEU A 182 -11.39 4.25 -11.25
CA LEU A 182 -10.52 3.07 -11.16
C LEU A 182 -9.07 3.34 -11.61
N GLY A 183 -8.85 4.41 -12.39
CA GLY A 183 -7.53 4.87 -12.82
C GLY A 183 -6.81 5.61 -11.70
N VAL A 184 -6.20 4.86 -10.77
CA VAL A 184 -5.45 5.44 -9.65
C VAL A 184 -4.16 6.10 -10.15
N THR A 185 -4.01 7.37 -9.84
CA THR A 185 -2.78 8.16 -10.07
C THR A 185 -2.27 8.69 -8.73
N TYR A 186 -1.07 9.26 -8.67
CA TYR A 186 -0.61 9.98 -7.48
C TYR A 186 0.62 10.83 -7.82
N ALA A 187 0.86 11.86 -7.02
CA ALA A 187 2.08 12.65 -7.07
C ALA A 187 3.15 12.06 -6.14
N GLU A 188 4.42 12.41 -6.38
CA GLU A 188 5.56 11.93 -5.59
C GLU A 188 5.49 12.31 -4.10
N ASP A 189 4.77 13.39 -3.78
CA ASP A 189 4.63 13.95 -2.44
C ASP A 189 3.45 13.34 -1.64
N ILE A 190 2.80 12.29 -2.15
CA ILE A 190 1.72 11.64 -1.41
C ILE A 190 2.26 10.93 -0.16
N PRO A 191 1.66 11.14 1.03
CA PRO A 191 2.10 10.48 2.25
C PRO A 191 1.96 8.95 2.16
N SER A 192 2.96 8.20 2.64
CA SER A 192 2.91 6.73 2.66
C SER A 192 1.79 6.15 3.53
N SER A 193 1.29 6.92 4.51
CA SER A 193 0.09 6.57 5.28
C SER A 193 -1.15 6.45 4.40
N PHE A 194 -1.25 7.22 3.31
CA PHE A 194 -2.38 7.13 2.37
C PHE A 194 -2.32 5.84 1.56
N CYS A 195 -1.12 5.42 1.14
CA CYS A 195 -0.92 4.12 0.49
C CYS A 195 -1.28 2.97 1.44
N SER A 196 -0.92 3.11 2.72
CA SER A 196 -1.17 2.11 3.77
C SER A 196 -2.66 1.93 4.13
N GLY A 197 -3.53 2.84 3.68
CA GLY A 197 -4.99 2.67 3.76
C GLY A 197 -5.48 1.49 2.93
N CYS A 198 -4.86 1.24 1.78
CA CYS A 198 -5.14 0.06 0.93
C CYS A 198 -4.09 -1.04 1.11
N HIS A 199 -2.80 -0.68 1.20
CA HIS A 199 -1.65 -1.58 1.31
C HIS A 199 -1.20 -1.73 2.77
N ASN A 200 -2.12 -2.20 3.62
CA ASN A 200 -1.91 -2.20 5.05
C ASN A 200 -0.81 -3.17 5.50
N SER A 201 -0.71 -4.35 4.86
CA SER A 201 0.31 -5.36 5.14
C SER A 201 1.71 -4.83 4.82
N GLU A 202 1.85 -4.17 3.68
CA GLU A 202 3.10 -3.69 3.11
C GLU A 202 3.59 -2.48 3.90
N GLY A 203 2.69 -1.54 4.24
CA GLY A 203 2.99 -0.43 5.14
C GLY A 203 3.45 -0.91 6.53
N LYS A 204 2.83 -1.98 7.06
CA LYS A 204 3.24 -2.61 8.32
C LYS A 204 4.58 -3.34 8.19
N ALA A 205 4.83 -4.01 7.08
CA ALA A 205 6.10 -4.69 6.82
C ALA A 205 7.25 -3.68 6.78
N LEU A 206 7.09 -2.60 6.00
CA LEU A 206 8.09 -1.55 5.84
C LEU A 206 8.35 -0.78 7.14
N THR A 207 7.37 -0.60 8.01
CA THR A 207 7.57 0.07 9.31
C THR A 207 8.22 -0.81 10.37
N ARG A 208 8.19 -2.14 10.21
CA ARG A 208 8.81 -3.09 11.17
C ARG A 208 10.24 -3.45 10.80
N THR A 209 10.64 -3.30 9.53
CA THR A 209 12.00 -3.65 9.10
C THR A 209 13.03 -2.73 9.75
N GLN A 210 14.21 -3.29 10.07
CA GLN A 210 15.36 -2.53 10.56
C GLN A 210 16.26 -2.02 9.43
N THR A 211 15.90 -2.29 8.17
CA THR A 211 16.67 -1.84 7.01
C THR A 211 16.38 -0.38 6.68
N ARG A 212 17.33 0.30 6.03
CA ARG A 212 17.18 1.73 5.64
C ARG A 212 15.98 2.02 4.73
N HIS A 213 15.36 0.99 4.13
CA HIS A 213 14.13 1.17 3.35
C HIS A 213 12.97 1.71 4.20
N HIS A 214 12.95 1.49 5.51
CA HIS A 214 11.92 2.03 6.40
C HIS A 214 11.86 3.57 6.41
N GLU A 215 12.94 4.25 5.98
CA GLU A 215 13.02 5.72 5.89
C GLU A 215 12.44 6.26 4.57
N LEU A 216 12.19 5.39 3.59
CA LEU A 216 11.75 5.78 2.25
C LEU A 216 10.22 5.78 2.17
N GLY A 217 9.66 6.82 1.55
CA GLY A 217 8.25 6.83 1.21
C GLY A 217 7.93 5.87 0.06
N CYS A 218 6.70 5.36 -0.01
CA CYS A 218 6.26 4.44 -1.06
C CYS A 218 6.58 4.94 -2.48
N THR A 219 6.35 6.23 -2.74
CA THR A 219 6.58 6.87 -4.05
C THR A 219 8.03 6.98 -4.46
N TYR A 220 8.97 6.85 -3.52
CA TYR A 220 10.39 6.82 -3.85
C TYR A 220 10.73 5.61 -4.72
N CYS A 221 10.09 4.47 -4.42
CA CYS A 221 10.26 3.22 -5.16
C CYS A 221 9.18 3.04 -6.23
N HIS A 222 7.91 3.25 -5.87
CA HIS A 222 6.77 3.13 -6.77
C HIS A 222 6.52 4.48 -7.46
N LYS A 223 7.20 4.71 -8.59
CA LYS A 223 7.17 5.99 -9.29
C LYS A 223 6.10 6.05 -10.36
N ASN A 224 5.48 7.22 -10.50
CA ASN A 224 4.62 7.68 -11.61
C ASN A 224 3.30 6.93 -11.85
N GLU A 225 3.24 5.63 -11.59
CA GLU A 225 2.08 4.81 -11.89
C GLU A 225 1.72 3.88 -10.72
N HIS A 226 0.43 3.68 -10.50
CA HIS A 226 -0.02 2.72 -9.51
C HIS A 226 0.35 1.31 -9.93
N LYS A 227 0.87 0.54 -8.96
CA LYS A 227 1.47 -0.78 -9.16
C LYS A 227 2.78 -0.79 -9.97
N ALA A 228 3.44 0.36 -10.10
CA ALA A 228 4.80 0.42 -10.63
C ALA A 228 5.73 -0.55 -9.88
N GLU A 229 6.52 -1.33 -10.59
CA GLU A 229 7.58 -2.14 -10.02
C GLU A 229 8.93 -1.49 -10.35
N ILE A 230 9.82 -1.38 -9.36
CA ILE A 230 11.20 -0.93 -9.55
C ILE A 230 12.17 -2.09 -9.40
N GLN A 231 13.16 -2.14 -10.28
CA GLN A 231 14.21 -3.15 -10.21
C GLN A 231 15.24 -2.78 -9.12
N CYS A 232 15.64 -3.75 -8.31
CA CYS A 232 16.58 -3.54 -7.19
C CYS A 232 17.91 -2.94 -7.68
N GLY A 233 18.39 -3.39 -8.84
CA GLY A 233 19.64 -2.93 -9.47
C GLY A 233 19.63 -1.46 -9.87
N THR A 234 18.47 -0.81 -9.96
CA THR A 234 18.38 0.65 -10.19
C THR A 234 19.08 1.44 -9.08
N CYS A 235 19.11 0.92 -7.85
CA CYS A 235 19.73 1.56 -6.70
C CYS A 235 20.91 0.77 -6.11
N HIS A 236 20.83 -0.56 -6.08
CA HIS A 236 21.73 -1.40 -5.27
C HIS A 236 22.94 -1.98 -6.02
N GLY A 237 22.98 -1.91 -7.36
CA GLY A 237 24.01 -2.62 -8.13
C GLY A 237 24.03 -4.13 -7.79
N GLU A 238 25.23 -4.68 -7.59
CA GLU A 238 25.44 -6.10 -7.22
C GLU A 238 25.95 -6.20 -5.76
N PRO A 239 25.06 -6.39 -4.76
CA PRO A 239 25.44 -6.39 -3.34
C PRO A 239 26.17 -7.67 -2.90
N HIS A 240 25.97 -8.77 -3.62
CA HIS A 240 26.64 -10.06 -3.38
C HIS A 240 27.76 -10.31 -4.40
N ASN A 241 28.56 -11.35 -4.15
CA ASN A 241 29.55 -11.82 -5.12
C ASN A 241 28.89 -12.35 -6.42
N GLU A 242 29.67 -12.42 -7.49
CA GLU A 242 29.20 -12.82 -8.83
C GLU A 242 28.51 -14.19 -8.85
N ASN A 243 28.99 -15.16 -8.05
CA ASN A 243 28.43 -16.51 -8.04
C ASN A 243 26.95 -16.53 -7.59
N ILE A 244 26.58 -15.66 -6.64
CA ILE A 244 25.19 -15.54 -6.19
C ILE A 244 24.30 -15.04 -7.33
N HIS A 245 24.71 -13.99 -8.03
CA HIS A 245 23.88 -13.39 -9.08
C HIS A 245 23.80 -14.24 -10.35
N VAL A 246 24.85 -15.01 -10.65
CA VAL A 246 24.83 -16.01 -11.73
C VAL A 246 23.85 -17.14 -11.41
N ARG A 247 23.79 -17.59 -10.15
CA ARG A 247 22.88 -18.66 -9.72
C ARG A 247 21.45 -18.18 -9.48
N TYR A 248 21.31 -16.95 -8.98
CA TYR A 248 20.05 -16.31 -8.56
C TYR A 248 19.90 -14.92 -9.21
N PRO A 249 19.50 -14.85 -10.49
CA PRO A 249 19.39 -13.58 -11.21
C PRO A 249 18.22 -12.70 -10.76
N HIS A 250 17.28 -13.24 -9.97
CA HIS A 250 16.13 -12.51 -9.44
C HIS A 250 16.27 -12.34 -7.93
N CYS A 251 16.42 -11.09 -7.46
CA CYS A 251 16.68 -10.80 -6.04
C CYS A 251 15.57 -11.35 -5.12
N LEU A 252 14.32 -11.30 -5.58
CA LEU A 252 13.14 -11.78 -4.83
C LEU A 252 13.06 -13.30 -4.72
N THR A 253 13.97 -14.06 -5.34
CA THR A 253 14.08 -15.51 -5.10
C THR A 253 14.44 -15.79 -3.65
N CYS A 254 15.30 -14.96 -3.05
CA CYS A 254 15.70 -15.06 -1.64
C CYS A 254 15.08 -13.93 -0.82
N HIS A 255 15.15 -12.69 -1.29
CA HIS A 255 14.60 -11.52 -0.61
C HIS A 255 13.11 -11.36 -0.91
N GLU A 256 12.28 -12.29 -0.44
CA GLU A 256 10.89 -12.45 -0.88
C GLU A 256 10.01 -11.19 -0.77
N ASP A 257 10.34 -10.26 0.14
CA ASP A 257 9.62 -9.02 0.31
C ASP A 257 10.59 -7.83 0.36
N ALA A 258 10.50 -6.94 -0.62
CA ALA A 258 11.27 -5.70 -0.67
C ALA A 258 10.96 -4.75 0.50
N HIS A 259 9.78 -4.87 1.12
CA HIS A 259 9.40 -4.11 2.31
C HIS A 259 9.98 -4.72 3.60
N ALA A 260 10.47 -5.96 3.55
CA ALA A 260 10.95 -6.72 4.70
C ALA A 260 12.24 -7.52 4.41
N LEU A 261 13.13 -6.95 3.58
CA LEU A 261 14.24 -7.61 2.89
C LEU A 261 15.09 -8.62 3.71
N CYS A 262 15.41 -8.29 4.96
CA CYS A 262 16.24 -9.15 5.83
C CYS A 262 15.41 -10.20 6.58
N THR A 263 14.18 -9.87 6.94
CA THR A 263 13.28 -10.76 7.70
C THR A 263 12.44 -11.66 6.79
N SER A 264 12.40 -11.38 5.49
CA SER A 264 11.71 -12.18 4.48
C SER A 264 12.57 -13.29 3.89
N LEU A 265 13.79 -13.50 4.39
CA LEU A 265 14.66 -14.57 3.92
C LEU A 265 14.11 -15.91 4.41
N ASN A 266 13.71 -16.75 3.45
CA ASN A 266 13.12 -18.04 3.72
C ASN A 266 14.24 -19.10 3.88
N VAL A 267 14.36 -19.65 5.10
CA VAL A 267 15.39 -20.64 5.43
C VAL A 267 15.24 -21.94 4.66
N ASP A 268 14.02 -22.38 4.36
CA ASP A 268 13.78 -23.61 3.59
C ASP A 268 14.30 -23.48 2.16
N LYS A 269 14.09 -22.31 1.53
CA LYS A 269 14.59 -22.04 0.17
C LYS A 269 16.11 -21.93 0.12
N MET A 270 16.75 -21.56 1.23
CA MET A 270 18.19 -21.36 1.33
C MET A 270 18.92 -22.55 1.97
N ALA A 271 18.21 -23.63 2.35
CA ALA A 271 18.74 -24.72 3.14
C ALA A 271 20.02 -25.34 2.54
N GLU A 272 20.07 -25.50 1.22
CA GLU A 272 21.23 -26.06 0.51
C GLU A 272 22.39 -25.06 0.31
N ASP A 273 22.14 -23.77 0.51
CA ASP A 273 23.07 -22.70 0.15
C ASP A 273 23.65 -21.95 1.35
N CYS A 274 23.35 -22.38 2.58
CA CYS A 274 23.84 -21.74 3.80
C CYS A 274 25.37 -21.53 3.77
N THR A 275 26.12 -22.51 3.27
CA THR A 275 27.60 -22.48 3.18
C THR A 275 28.14 -21.49 2.15
N THR A 276 27.31 -21.00 1.22
CA THR A 276 27.70 -19.98 0.25
C THR A 276 27.95 -18.63 0.93
N CYS A 277 27.26 -18.36 2.03
CA CYS A 277 27.37 -17.12 2.81
C CYS A 277 28.02 -17.34 4.17
N HIS A 278 27.72 -18.45 4.86
CA HIS A 278 28.24 -18.80 6.18
C HIS A 278 29.48 -19.71 6.08
N THR A 279 30.50 -19.25 5.34
CA THR A 279 31.72 -20.03 5.09
C THR A 279 32.49 -20.38 6.36
N ASP A 280 32.49 -19.47 7.34
CA ASP A 280 33.21 -19.67 8.60
C ASP A 280 32.56 -20.80 9.42
N GLN A 281 31.23 -20.83 9.47
CA GLN A 281 30.48 -21.87 10.19
C GLN A 281 30.63 -23.21 9.50
N ALA A 282 30.55 -23.23 8.16
CA ALA A 282 30.81 -24.44 7.37
C ALA A 282 32.22 -24.98 7.62
N THR A 283 33.23 -24.10 7.62
CA THR A 283 34.63 -24.46 7.89
C THR A 283 34.80 -25.01 9.31
N GLU A 284 34.11 -24.43 10.30
CA GLU A 284 34.18 -24.90 11.69
C GLU A 284 33.62 -26.32 11.84
N VAL A 285 32.43 -26.59 11.30
CA VAL A 285 31.80 -27.92 11.32
C VAL A 285 32.69 -28.97 10.62
N ASP A 286 33.29 -28.60 9.48
CA ASP A 286 34.20 -29.47 8.73
C ASP A 286 35.51 -29.74 9.50
N THR A 287 36.02 -28.73 10.22
CA THR A 287 37.28 -28.83 10.99
C THR A 287 37.11 -29.67 12.26
N TYR A 288 35.92 -29.64 12.88
CA TYR A 288 35.63 -30.31 14.13
C TYR A 288 34.44 -31.27 14.02
N PRO A 289 34.60 -32.42 13.33
CA PRO A 289 33.51 -33.34 13.07
C PRO A 289 32.82 -33.82 14.35
N SER A 290 31.50 -33.74 14.35
CA SER A 290 30.62 -34.20 15.42
C SER A 290 29.32 -34.75 14.83
N ALA A 291 28.36 -35.13 15.68
CA ALA A 291 27.03 -35.52 15.20
C ALA A 291 26.35 -34.39 14.40
N HIS A 292 26.65 -33.12 14.72
CA HIS A 292 26.10 -31.96 14.01
C HIS A 292 26.56 -31.86 12.55
N ALA A 293 27.70 -32.47 12.17
CA ALA A 293 28.12 -32.52 10.77
C ALA A 293 27.18 -33.33 9.86
N ASN A 294 26.27 -34.13 10.45
CA ASN A 294 25.26 -34.91 9.72
C ASN A 294 23.85 -34.31 9.81
N VAL A 295 23.69 -33.15 10.45
CA VAL A 295 22.43 -32.43 10.62
C VAL A 295 22.44 -31.25 9.65
N SER A 296 21.33 -31.01 8.94
CA SER A 296 21.24 -29.86 8.03
C SER A 296 21.26 -28.55 8.82
N CYS A 297 21.87 -27.49 8.30
CA CYS A 297 21.87 -26.19 8.96
C CYS A 297 20.45 -25.71 9.26
N ALA A 298 19.50 -25.97 8.34
CA ALA A 298 18.10 -25.59 8.47
C ALA A 298 17.30 -26.48 9.45
N GLU A 299 17.83 -27.62 9.91
CA GLU A 299 17.17 -28.41 10.97
C GLU A 299 17.34 -27.74 12.34
N CYS A 300 18.40 -26.96 12.54
CA CYS A 300 18.59 -26.13 13.73
C CYS A 300 18.11 -24.69 13.50
N HIS A 301 18.50 -24.07 12.39
CA HIS A 301 18.14 -22.69 12.04
C HIS A 301 16.84 -22.64 11.22
N TYR A 302 15.75 -23.21 11.77
CA TYR A 302 14.55 -23.58 11.02
C TYR A 302 13.44 -22.52 10.93
N ASP A 303 13.42 -21.52 11.81
CA ASP A 303 12.27 -20.59 11.90
C ASP A 303 12.43 -19.40 10.93
N ILE A 304 13.41 -18.55 11.20
CA ILE A 304 13.74 -17.38 10.38
C ILE A 304 15.24 -17.31 10.17
N HIS A 305 15.67 -16.64 9.09
CA HIS A 305 17.10 -16.45 8.85
C HIS A 305 17.76 -15.75 10.04
N GLY A 306 18.71 -16.43 10.68
CA GLY A 306 19.39 -15.98 11.90
C GLY A 306 18.73 -16.43 13.22
N TYR A 307 17.67 -17.23 13.17
CA TYR A 307 17.14 -17.94 14.35
C TYR A 307 18.22 -18.83 14.94
N ILE A 308 18.49 -18.73 16.24
CA ILE A 308 19.41 -19.62 16.95
C ILE A 308 18.58 -20.41 17.97
N PRO A 309 18.44 -21.73 17.82
CA PRO A 309 17.68 -22.54 18.77
C PRO A 309 18.41 -22.65 20.10
N THR A 310 17.67 -22.97 21.14
CA THR A 310 18.23 -23.39 22.42
C THR A 310 18.74 -24.83 22.34
N CYS A 311 19.77 -25.17 23.12
CA CYS A 311 20.34 -26.52 23.15
C CYS A 311 19.28 -27.56 23.54
N THR A 312 18.34 -27.16 24.41
CA THR A 312 17.29 -28.04 24.95
C THR A 312 16.13 -28.32 24.00
N GLU A 313 16.08 -27.66 22.83
CA GLU A 313 15.11 -28.01 21.79
C GLU A 313 15.40 -29.40 21.18
N CYS A 314 16.67 -29.80 21.16
CA CYS A 314 17.11 -31.08 20.60
C CYS A 314 17.77 -32.02 21.62
N HIS A 315 18.36 -31.48 22.69
CA HIS A 315 19.05 -32.25 23.71
C HIS A 315 18.25 -32.28 25.02
N GLU A 316 18.17 -33.46 25.64
CA GLU A 316 17.71 -33.55 27.03
C GLU A 316 18.72 -32.87 27.97
N GLU A 317 18.26 -32.50 29.17
CA GLU A 317 19.08 -31.79 30.16
C GLU A 317 20.41 -32.52 30.43
N PRO A 318 21.57 -31.85 30.29
CA PRO A 318 22.88 -32.52 30.27
C PRO A 318 23.43 -32.81 31.68
N HIS A 319 24.72 -33.11 31.78
CA HIS A 319 25.46 -33.38 33.03
C HIS A 319 25.59 -32.16 33.98
N THR A 320 24.99 -31.03 33.62
CA THR A 320 24.82 -29.84 34.47
C THR A 320 23.38 -29.36 34.36
N HIS A 321 22.85 -28.79 35.45
CA HIS A 321 21.51 -28.21 35.44
C HIS A 321 21.41 -27.11 34.37
N TYR A 322 20.40 -27.18 33.51
CA TYR A 322 20.20 -26.19 32.47
C TYR A 322 19.61 -24.89 33.04
N VAL A 323 20.24 -23.77 32.70
CA VAL A 323 19.76 -22.41 33.05
C VAL A 323 19.55 -21.62 31.76
N ASP A 324 20.58 -21.59 30.92
CA ASP A 324 20.59 -21.00 29.59
C ASP A 324 21.67 -21.67 28.73
N ASP A 325 21.68 -21.37 27.43
CA ASP A 325 22.69 -21.88 26.50
C ASP A 325 24.08 -21.32 26.76
N ALA A 326 24.19 -20.15 27.38
CA ALA A 326 25.48 -19.55 27.70
C ALA A 326 26.29 -20.47 28.63
N GLY A 327 25.62 -21.11 29.60
CA GLY A 327 26.24 -22.14 30.45
C GLY A 327 26.78 -23.33 29.66
N CYS A 328 26.07 -23.79 28.63
CA CYS A 328 26.51 -24.87 27.75
C CYS A 328 27.70 -24.43 26.87
N ILE A 329 27.62 -23.22 26.30
CA ILE A 329 28.58 -22.67 25.32
C ILE A 329 29.93 -22.33 25.95
N VAL A 330 30.00 -22.14 27.27
CA VAL A 330 31.29 -22.06 28.00
C VAL A 330 32.16 -23.28 27.74
N CYS A 331 31.53 -24.46 27.58
CA CYS A 331 32.23 -25.71 27.35
C CYS A 331 32.10 -26.22 25.91
N HIS A 332 30.89 -26.25 25.36
CA HIS A 332 30.60 -26.83 24.05
C HIS A 332 30.19 -25.75 23.05
N GLN A 333 31.01 -25.52 22.03
CA GLN A 333 30.62 -24.65 20.92
C GLN A 333 29.60 -25.39 20.02
N PRO A 334 28.52 -24.74 19.54
CA PRO A 334 27.47 -25.42 18.78
C PRO A 334 27.94 -26.12 17.49
N HIS A 335 28.88 -25.51 16.76
CA HIS A 335 29.45 -26.07 15.52
C HIS A 335 30.68 -26.95 15.73
N SER A 336 31.27 -26.92 16.93
CA SER A 336 32.45 -27.71 17.30
C SER A 336 32.33 -28.32 18.71
N PRO A 337 31.23 -29.04 19.03
CA PRO A 337 30.92 -29.44 20.41
C PRO A 337 31.91 -30.47 20.99
N SER A 338 32.72 -31.09 20.13
CA SER A 338 33.79 -32.02 20.52
C SER A 338 35.03 -31.30 21.10
N GLU A 339 35.20 -30.01 20.79
CA GLU A 339 36.23 -29.15 21.36
C GLU A 339 35.73 -28.54 22.66
N VAL A 340 35.96 -29.26 23.76
CA VAL A 340 35.56 -28.82 25.09
C VAL A 340 36.49 -27.73 25.59
N ASN A 341 35.93 -26.57 25.91
CA ASN A 341 36.60 -25.45 26.56
C ASN A 341 36.25 -25.42 28.06
N TYR A 342 37.08 -24.75 28.86
CA TYR A 342 36.77 -24.48 30.27
C TYR A 342 37.61 -23.32 30.80
N SER A 343 37.11 -22.68 31.85
CA SER A 343 37.81 -21.63 32.59
C SER A 343 38.84 -22.23 33.55
N ALA A 344 39.86 -21.44 33.89
CA ALA A 344 40.81 -21.76 34.97
C ALA A 344 40.14 -21.85 36.36
N ASP A 345 38.92 -21.34 36.50
CA ASP A 345 38.14 -21.37 37.73
C ASP A 345 37.04 -22.47 37.73
N THR A 346 37.01 -23.35 36.71
CA THR A 346 35.99 -24.40 36.63
C THR A 346 36.14 -25.40 37.79
N PRO A 347 35.08 -25.62 38.60
CA PRO A 347 35.17 -26.47 39.78
C PRO A 347 35.09 -27.97 39.43
N ASN A 348 35.74 -28.81 40.23
CA ASN A 348 35.85 -30.27 40.00
C ASN A 348 34.53 -31.00 39.80
N ASN A 349 33.44 -30.55 40.45
CA ASN A 349 32.14 -31.20 40.36
C ASN A 349 31.53 -31.11 38.95
N ILE A 350 31.92 -30.11 38.14
CA ILE A 350 31.49 -30.02 36.75
C ILE A 350 32.16 -31.11 35.92
N CYS A 351 33.46 -31.35 36.13
CA CYS A 351 34.19 -32.43 35.47
C CYS A 351 33.63 -33.81 35.84
N ALA A 352 33.13 -33.98 37.07
CA ALA A 352 32.56 -35.24 37.56
C ALA A 352 31.34 -35.70 36.75
N GLY A 353 30.62 -34.79 36.09
CA GLY A 353 29.52 -35.14 35.19
C GLY A 353 29.90 -36.08 34.04
N CYS A 354 31.16 -36.02 33.58
CA CYS A 354 31.70 -36.96 32.59
C CYS A 354 32.81 -37.86 33.15
N HIS A 355 33.53 -37.40 34.17
CA HIS A 355 34.68 -38.05 34.79
C HIS A 355 34.39 -38.49 36.23
N ASP A 356 33.23 -39.11 36.46
CA ASP A 356 32.75 -39.51 37.79
C ASP A 356 33.78 -40.40 38.51
N ASP A 357 34.23 -41.47 37.85
CA ASP A 357 35.22 -42.41 38.39
C ASP A 357 36.54 -41.73 38.79
N VAL A 358 37.02 -40.77 37.98
CA VAL A 358 38.27 -40.05 38.22
C VAL A 358 38.08 -39.10 39.40
N SER A 359 36.95 -38.39 39.44
CA SER A 359 36.60 -37.45 40.50
C SER A 359 36.46 -38.17 41.84
N HIS A 360 35.82 -39.34 41.86
CA HIS A 360 35.72 -40.20 43.04
C HIS A 360 37.09 -40.68 43.54
N ARG A 361 38.01 -41.06 42.63
CA ARG A 361 39.39 -41.42 43.02
C ARG A 361 40.15 -40.24 43.63
N LEU A 362 40.03 -39.05 43.04
CA LEU A 362 40.68 -37.84 43.53
C LEU A 362 40.17 -37.44 44.92
N LEU A 363 38.85 -37.43 45.10
CA LEU A 363 38.21 -37.07 46.37
C LEU A 363 38.44 -38.11 47.48
N SER A 364 38.72 -39.36 47.13
CA SER A 364 39.04 -40.42 48.09
C SER A 364 40.54 -40.53 48.41
N SER A 365 41.41 -39.81 47.71
CA SER A 365 42.83 -39.78 47.99
C SER A 365 43.14 -38.94 49.23
N ASP A 366 43.97 -39.47 50.13
CA ASP A 366 44.52 -38.76 51.28
C ASP A 366 45.82 -37.99 50.94
N LYS A 367 46.21 -37.96 49.67
CA LYS A 367 47.45 -37.34 49.19
C LYS A 367 47.22 -35.89 48.77
N GLY A 368 48.31 -35.12 48.67
CA GLY A 368 48.27 -33.69 48.34
C GLY A 368 47.54 -33.34 47.04
N HIS A 369 47.52 -34.25 46.06
CA HIS A 369 46.80 -34.06 44.80
C HIS A 369 45.28 -34.02 44.98
N GLY A 370 44.74 -34.70 46.00
CA GLY A 370 43.29 -34.71 46.30
C GLY A 370 42.71 -33.34 46.66
N PHE A 371 43.56 -32.35 46.96
CA PHE A 371 43.16 -30.98 47.26
C PHE A 371 43.25 -30.02 46.05
N LEU A 372 43.71 -30.50 44.89
CA LEU A 372 43.86 -29.67 43.69
C LEU A 372 42.57 -29.65 42.84
N GLN A 373 42.35 -28.54 42.15
CA GLN A 373 41.33 -28.50 41.10
C GLN A 373 41.81 -29.25 39.86
N CYS A 374 40.91 -29.87 39.11
CA CYS A 374 41.19 -30.57 37.86
C CYS A 374 41.90 -29.62 36.89
N VAL A 375 41.39 -28.39 36.74
CA VAL A 375 41.93 -27.36 35.86
C VAL A 375 43.30 -26.82 36.28
N PHE A 376 43.72 -27.03 37.52
CA PHE A 376 45.10 -26.72 37.93
C PHE A 376 46.10 -27.66 37.26
N CYS A 377 45.75 -28.96 37.18
CA CYS A 377 46.57 -29.97 36.53
C CYS A 377 46.36 -29.99 35.01
N HIS A 378 45.11 -29.82 34.58
CA HIS A 378 44.67 -29.79 33.19
C HIS A 378 44.46 -28.33 32.77
N ALA A 379 45.53 -27.53 32.74
CA ALA A 379 45.41 -26.08 32.57
C ALA A 379 45.27 -25.64 31.10
N ASP A 380 45.85 -26.39 30.16
CA ASP A 380 46.01 -25.91 28.78
C ASP A 380 44.79 -26.14 27.91
N LYS A 381 44.31 -27.39 27.84
CA LYS A 381 43.19 -27.79 26.99
C LYS A 381 42.60 -29.11 27.43
N HIS A 382 41.34 -29.36 27.07
CA HIS A 382 40.73 -30.66 27.27
C HIS A 382 41.57 -31.77 26.60
N ARG A 383 41.66 -32.93 27.27
CA ARG A 383 42.54 -34.08 26.92
C ARG A 383 44.05 -33.86 27.07
N TYR A 384 44.51 -32.70 27.52
CA TYR A 384 45.90 -32.55 27.96
C TYR A 384 46.12 -33.35 29.24
N VAL A 385 47.20 -34.13 29.32
CA VAL A 385 47.60 -34.83 30.56
C VAL A 385 49.04 -34.43 30.87
N PRO A 386 49.30 -33.72 31.97
CA PRO A 386 50.66 -33.32 32.33
C PRO A 386 51.50 -34.54 32.75
N THR A 387 52.81 -34.43 32.59
CA THR A 387 53.75 -35.37 33.21
C THR A 387 54.04 -34.96 34.65
N CYS A 388 54.45 -35.90 35.50
CA CYS A 388 54.82 -35.59 36.90
C CYS A 388 55.93 -34.52 36.97
N GLN A 389 56.86 -34.55 36.01
CA GLN A 389 57.99 -33.63 35.92
C GLN A 389 57.57 -32.20 35.63
N ASN A 390 56.40 -31.97 35.03
CA ASN A 390 55.88 -30.62 34.81
C ASN A 390 55.69 -29.83 36.11
N CYS A 391 55.45 -30.53 37.24
CA CYS A 391 55.25 -29.89 38.55
C CYS A 391 56.34 -30.27 39.58
N HIS A 392 56.95 -31.44 39.46
CA HIS A 392 57.85 -31.99 40.49
C HIS A 392 59.33 -32.01 40.12
N GLU A 393 59.73 -31.45 38.97
CA GLU A 393 61.11 -31.48 38.47
C GLU A 393 61.72 -32.90 38.51
N ASN A 394 62.67 -33.17 39.42
CA ASN A 394 63.30 -34.49 39.60
C ASN A 394 62.60 -35.39 40.64
N GLY A 395 61.47 -34.96 41.21
CA GLY A 395 60.74 -35.68 42.24
C GLY A 395 61.47 -35.71 43.60
N PRO A 396 60.80 -36.22 44.66
CA PRO A 396 61.37 -36.28 46.01
C PRO A 396 62.42 -37.40 46.19
N HIS A 397 62.68 -38.20 45.15
CA HIS A 397 63.53 -39.39 45.22
C HIS A 397 64.94 -39.11 44.70
N ARG A 398 65.94 -39.82 45.24
CA ARG A 398 67.32 -39.77 44.74
C ARG A 398 67.40 -40.26 43.29
N LYS A 399 68.27 -39.65 42.47
CA LYS A 399 68.42 -39.95 41.04
C LYS A 399 68.73 -41.43 40.77
N GLU A 400 69.46 -42.08 41.66
CA GLU A 400 69.87 -43.48 41.58
C GLU A 400 68.70 -44.45 41.75
N MET A 401 67.65 -44.06 42.49
CA MET A 401 66.42 -44.83 42.61
C MET A 401 65.57 -44.67 41.35
N LEU A 402 65.43 -43.44 40.86
CA LEU A 402 64.65 -43.15 39.66
C LEU A 402 65.18 -43.88 38.41
N LYS A 403 66.49 -44.14 38.34
CA LYS A 403 67.12 -44.94 37.26
C LYS A 403 66.68 -46.41 37.22
N GLN A 404 66.05 -46.94 38.28
CA GLN A 404 65.67 -48.34 38.38
C GLN A 404 64.27 -48.63 37.81
N PHE A 405 63.50 -47.60 37.49
CA PHE A 405 62.11 -47.69 37.04
C PHE A 405 61.91 -46.88 35.75
N ALA A 406 60.89 -47.22 34.96
CA ALA A 406 60.56 -46.52 33.72
C ALA A 406 59.85 -45.19 33.99
N GLY A 407 59.10 -45.09 35.08
CA GLY A 407 58.46 -43.84 35.48
C GLY A 407 57.85 -43.85 36.88
N CYS A 408 57.31 -42.72 37.30
CA CYS A 408 56.70 -42.56 38.63
C CYS A 408 55.48 -43.47 38.82
N ARG A 409 54.78 -43.80 37.73
CA ARG A 409 53.55 -44.61 37.75
C ARG A 409 53.81 -46.08 38.07
N ASP A 410 55.03 -46.57 37.86
CA ASP A 410 55.41 -47.96 38.16
C ASP A 410 55.28 -48.30 39.64
N CYS A 411 55.43 -47.29 40.51
CA CYS A 411 55.23 -47.46 41.94
C CYS A 411 54.03 -46.68 42.46
N HIS A 412 53.73 -45.49 41.93
CA HIS A 412 52.70 -44.60 42.49
C HIS A 412 51.35 -44.67 41.77
N GLY A 413 51.22 -45.47 40.72
CA GLY A 413 49.97 -45.60 39.97
C GLY A 413 49.57 -44.31 39.24
N ASP A 414 48.31 -43.89 39.41
CA ASP A 414 47.73 -42.70 38.77
C ASP A 414 47.74 -41.48 39.69
N ALA A 415 47.92 -40.29 39.12
CA ALA A 415 48.05 -39.04 39.88
C ALA A 415 46.79 -38.68 40.68
N HIS A 416 45.63 -39.18 40.27
CA HIS A 416 44.36 -38.96 40.96
C HIS A 416 44.22 -39.78 42.25
N MET A 417 45.08 -40.78 42.52
CA MET A 417 44.94 -41.58 43.73
C MET A 417 46.26 -41.81 44.46
N LEU A 418 47.37 -41.89 43.72
CA LEU A 418 48.74 -42.07 44.20
C LEU A 418 48.89 -43.22 45.22
N ILE A 419 48.46 -44.42 44.80
CA ILE A 419 48.58 -45.64 45.59
C ILE A 419 49.90 -46.32 45.26
N LEU A 420 50.67 -46.67 46.30
CA LEU A 420 51.84 -47.54 46.16
C LEU A 420 51.38 -48.91 45.65
N GLN A 421 51.76 -49.24 44.42
CA GLN A 421 51.51 -50.56 43.86
C GLN A 421 52.41 -51.55 44.59
N ASN A 422 51.79 -52.39 45.42
CA ASN A 422 52.43 -53.55 45.99
C ASN A 422 52.18 -54.70 45.02
N ASP A 423 53.21 -55.13 44.30
CA ASP A 423 53.20 -56.43 43.63
C ASP A 423 53.00 -57.57 44.65
#